data_AF-A0A7J9KJH2-F1
#
_entry.id   AF-A0A7J9KJH2-F1
#
_cell.length_a   1.000
_cell.length_b   1.000
_cell.length_c   1.000
_cell.angle_alpha   90.00
_cell.angle_beta   90.00
_cell.angle_gamma   90.00
#
_symmetry.space_group_name_H-M   'P 1'
#
loop_
_entity.id
_entity.type
_entity.pdbx_description
1 polymer ?
#
loop_
_entity_poly.entity_id
_entity_poly.type
_entity_poly.pdbx_seq_one_letter_code
_entity_poly.pdbx_strand_id
1 'polypeptide(L)' 'MADVAGSRVITEDELDSTTLGLAICEILGDERLLAEMSQRALNAAKPDASAEIAKHILSLVKENS' A
#
# COMPACT_ATOMS: atom_id res chain seq x y z
N MET A 1 12.39 -9.58 17.85
CA MET A 1 12.24 -8.53 16.83
C MET A 1 11.04 -8.92 15.99
N ALA A 2 10.00 -8.09 15.97
CA ALA A 2 8.75 -8.40 15.30
C ALA A 2 8.94 -8.21 13.79
N ASP A 3 9.21 -9.31 13.09
CA ASP A 3 9.10 -9.39 11.64
C ASP A 3 7.63 -9.27 11.26
N VAL A 4 7.19 -8.04 10.98
CA VAL A 4 5.88 -7.79 10.39
C VAL A 4 6.07 -7.90 8.88
N ALA A 5 5.80 -9.10 8.36
CA ALA A 5 5.64 -9.36 6.93
C ALA A 5 6.81 -8.90 6.04
N GLY A 6 8.06 -9.15 6.45
CA GLY A 6 9.24 -8.81 5.66
C GLY A 6 9.59 -7.33 5.64
N SER A 7 8.98 -6.53 6.52
CA SER A 7 9.32 -5.12 6.68
C SER A 7 10.40 -4.94 7.74
N ARG A 8 11.41 -4.14 7.41
CA ARG A 8 12.33 -3.60 8.41
C ARG A 8 11.53 -2.70 9.36
N VAL A 9 11.61 -2.99 10.66
CA VAL A 9 11.06 -2.14 11.72
C VAL A 9 12.20 -1.30 12.26
N ILE A 10 12.08 0.03 12.17
CA ILE A 10 13.01 0.97 12.81
C ILE A 10 12.36 1.37 14.14
N THR A 11 13.00 1.07 15.25
CA THR A 11 12.48 1.44 16.58
C THR A 11 12.76 2.91 16.87
N GLU A 12 12.09 3.48 17.87
CA GLU A 12 12.24 4.90 18.23
C GLU A 12 13.68 5.26 18.59
N ASP A 13 14.39 4.35 19.27
CA ASP A 13 15.80 4.50 19.65
C ASP A 13 16.78 4.36 18.47
N GLU A 14 16.37 3.69 17.40
CA GLU A 14 17.14 3.55 16.14
C GLU A 14 16.80 4.65 15.13
N LEU A 15 15.76 5.46 15.37
CA LEU A 15 15.26 6.45 14.41
C LEU A 15 16.11 7.73 14.43
N ASP A 16 17.18 7.72 13.67
CA ASP A 16 17.91 8.93 13.28
C ASP A 16 17.83 9.18 11.76
N SER A 17 18.16 10.39 11.34
CA SER A 17 18.09 10.81 9.92
C SER A 17 18.97 9.96 8.98
N THR A 18 20.09 9.44 9.47
CA THR A 18 20.99 8.56 8.71
C THR A 18 20.35 7.18 8.58
N THR A 19 19.87 6.62 9.68
CA THR A 19 19.22 5.31 9.70
C THR A 19 17.97 5.28 8.83
N LEU A 20 17.16 6.35 8.87
CA LEU A 20 15.99 6.49 7.99
C LEU A 20 16.41 6.61 6.52
N GLY A 21 17.41 7.44 6.21
CA GLY A 21 17.90 7.62 4.84
C GLY A 21 18.42 6.31 4.23
N LEU A 22 19.19 5.53 5.00
CA LEU A 22 19.70 4.23 4.57
C LEU A 22 18.57 3.24 4.31
N ALA A 23 17.58 3.15 5.19
CA ALA A 23 16.44 2.26 4.99
C ALA A 23 15.66 2.59 3.70
N ILE A 24 15.50 3.87 3.36
CA ILE A 24 14.87 4.29 2.10
C ILE A 24 15.73 3.86 0.91
N CYS A 25 17.05 4.09 0.95
CA CYS A 25 17.96 3.68 -0.12
C CYS A 25 17.97 2.16 -0.33
N GLU A 26 17.93 1.37 0.73
CA GLU A 26 17.83 -0.09 0.67
C GLU A 26 16.55 -0.54 -0.04
N ILE A 27 15.39 0.04 0.30
CA ILE A 27 14.11 -0.29 -0.35
C ILE A 27 14.11 0.10 -1.82
N LEU A 28 14.60 1.30 -2.16
CA LEU A 28 14.65 1.77 -3.54
C LEU A 28 15.69 1.00 -4.40
N GLY A 29 16.73 0.46 -3.77
CA GLY A 29 17.77 -0.33 -4.42
C GLY A 29 17.42 -1.81 -4.61
N ASP A 30 16.38 -2.31 -3.93
CA ASP A 30 15.92 -3.70 -4.06
C ASP A 30 14.79 -3.80 -5.10
N GLU A 31 15.18 -4.09 -6.34
CA GLU A 31 14.25 -4.27 -7.47
C GLU A 31 13.24 -5.41 -7.25
N ARG A 32 13.62 -6.45 -6.49
CA ARG A 32 12.71 -7.59 -6.22
C ARG A 32 11.62 -7.17 -5.24
N LEU A 33 12.00 -6.47 -4.18
CA LEU A 33 11.07 -5.92 -3.21
C LEU A 33 10.11 -4.93 -3.87
N LEU A 34 10.64 -4.06 -4.75
CA LEU A 34 9.82 -3.11 -5.52
C LEU A 34 8.76 -3.84 -6.38
N ALA A 35 9.17 -4.89 -7.11
CA ALA A 35 8.25 -5.68 -7.93
C ALA A 35 7.16 -6.36 -7.09
N GLU A 36 7.52 -6.93 -5.95
CA GLU A 36 6.56 -7.56 -5.04
C GLU A 36 5.57 -6.54 -4.45
N MET A 37 6.05 -5.38 -4.00
CA MET A 37 5.19 -4.30 -3.51
C MET A 37 4.25 -3.78 -4.59
N SER A 38 4.75 -3.63 -5.84
CA SER A 38 3.94 -3.22 -6.98
C SER A 38 2.84 -4.24 -7.30
N GLN A 39 3.16 -5.54 -7.29
CA GLN A 39 2.16 -6.58 -7.50
C GLN A 39 1.10 -6.61 -6.40
N ARG A 40 1.50 -6.44 -5.13
CA ARG A 40 0.56 -6.33 -4.01
C ARG A 40 -0.35 -5.11 -4.16
N ALA A 41 0.21 -3.96 -4.55
CA ALA A 41 -0.56 -2.75 -4.81
C ALA A 41 -1.56 -2.94 -5.98
N LEU A 42 -1.15 -3.59 -7.06
CA LEU A 42 -2.04 -3.93 -8.18
C LEU A 42 -3.17 -4.88 -7.78
N ASN A 43 -2.86 -5.91 -6.98
CA ASN A 43 -3.87 -6.85 -6.50
C ASN A 43 -4.87 -6.21 -5.52
N ALA A 44 -4.41 -5.24 -4.71
CA ALA A 44 -5.25 -4.49 -3.79
C ALA A 44 -6.01 -3.34 -4.48
N ALA A 45 -5.57 -2.93 -5.68
CA ALA A 45 -6.26 -1.90 -6.44
C ALA A 45 -7.65 -2.39 -6.83
N LYS A 46 -8.65 -1.52 -6.67
CA LYS A 46 -10.02 -1.75 -7.11
C LYS A 46 -10.33 -0.78 -8.26
N PRO A 47 -9.89 -1.07 -9.50
CA PRO A 47 -9.99 -0.12 -10.61
C PRO A 47 -11.43 0.29 -10.92
N ASP A 48 -12.39 -0.61 -10.69
CA ASP A 48 -13.82 -0.35 -10.92
C ASP A 48 -14.56 0.24 -9.71
N ALA A 49 -13.84 0.62 -8.64
CA ALA A 49 -14.48 1.13 -7.43
C ALA A 49 -15.41 2.32 -7.72
N SER A 50 -14.98 3.26 -8.55
CA SER A 50 -15.79 4.41 -8.95
C SER A 50 -17.05 4.00 -9.72
N ALA A 51 -16.93 3.04 -10.64
CA ALA A 51 -18.04 2.52 -11.42
C ALA A 51 -19.04 1.75 -10.54
N GLU A 52 -18.55 0.95 -9.59
CA GLU A 52 -19.40 0.26 -8.60
C GLU A 52 -20.16 1.24 -7.71
N ILE A 53 -19.49 2.28 -7.20
CA ILE A 53 -20.14 3.34 -6.41
C ILE A 53 -21.23 4.02 -7.23
N ALA A 54 -20.93 4.39 -8.48
CA ALA A 54 -21.91 5.03 -9.36
C ALA A 54 -23.11 4.12 -9.64
N LYS A 55 -22.89 2.82 -9.91
CA LYS A 55 -23.97 1.83 -10.07
C LYS A 55 -24.82 1.74 -8.81
N HIS A 56 -24.19 1.70 -7.64
CA HIS A 56 -24.91 1.58 -6.38
C HIS A 56 -25.81 2.81 -6.10
N ILE A 57 -25.29 4.01 -6.34
CA ILE A 57 -26.07 5.26 -6.24
C ILE A 57 -27.29 5.23 -7.18
N LEU A 58 -27.09 4.82 -8.44
CA LEU A 58 -28.19 4.74 -9.42
C LEU A 58 -29.26 3.71 -9.02
N SER A 59 -28.87 2.57 -8.45
CA SER A 59 -29.83 1.59 -7.93
C SER A 59 -30.66 2.17 -6.79
N LEU A 60 -30.05 2.86 -5.82
CA LEU A 60 -30.75 3.49 -4.71
C LEU A 60 -31.77 4.55 -5.16
N VAL A 61 -31.44 5.31 -6.20
CA VAL A 61 -32.38 6.29 -6.79
C VAL A 61 -33.58 5.57 -7.42
N LYS A 62 -33.34 4.49 -8.17
CA LYS A 62 -34.41 3.71 -8.82
C LYS A 62 -35.33 3.00 -7.83
N GLU A 63 -34.80 2.54 -6.70
CA GLU A 63 -35.59 1.88 -5.64
C GLU A 63 -36.48 2.85 -4.87
N ASN A 64 -36.16 4.16 -4.89
CA ASN A 64 -36.93 5.21 -4.22
C ASN A 64 -37.81 6.04 -5.19
N SER A 65 -37.94 5.60 -6.45
CA SER A 65 -38.78 6.23 -7.49
C SER A 65 -40.01 5.37 -7.76
#